data_AF-A0A6M4P6S8-F1
#
_entry.id   AF-A0A6M4P6S8-F1
#
_cell.length_a   1.000
_cell.length_b   1.000
_cell.length_c   1.000
_cell.angle_alpha   90.00
_cell.angle_beta   90.00
_cell.angle_gamma   90.00
#
_symmetry.space_group_name_H-M   'P 1'
#
loop_
_entity.id
_entity.type
_entity.pdbx_description
1 polymer ?
#
loop_
_entity_poly.entity_id
_entity_poly.type
_entity_poly.pdbx_seq_one_letter_code
_entity_poly.pdbx_strand_id
1 'polypeptide(L)'
;MAALAITSSLSDYHRLSISTYRDQLRKSGKASSIDVAYSYHGKSYRYPIQLTTTAPHYGGLRHWFICRSCSKRASVLYRKGTYVCRRCMRLGYQSQLQTPIDRQFDRLSAIRTRLEWQRGVAHGIGKRPKGMHHSTYERLISEHDRLTDKLIRTFY
;
A
#
# COMPACT_ATOMS: atom_id res chain seq x y z
N MET A 1 -8.66 -11.25 -17.02
CA MET A 1 -9.47 -10.09 -17.42
C MET A 1 -8.85 -8.84 -16.82
N ALA A 2 -8.57 -7.82 -17.61
CA ALA A 2 -8.08 -6.55 -17.10
C ALA A 2 -9.16 -5.91 -16.21
N ALA A 3 -8.78 -5.42 -15.04
CA ALA A 3 -9.71 -4.72 -14.18
C ALA A 3 -10.10 -3.38 -14.84
N LEU A 4 -11.38 -3.05 -14.83
CA LEU A 4 -11.88 -1.77 -15.33
C LEU A 4 -11.29 -0.64 -14.48
N ALA A 5 -11.02 0.53 -15.09
CA ALA A 5 -10.42 1.71 -14.43
C ALA A 5 -11.20 2.25 -13.20
N ILE A 6 -12.36 1.68 -12.89
CA ILE A 6 -13.23 2.01 -11.75
C ILE A 6 -13.03 1.09 -10.53
N THR A 7 -12.19 0.06 -10.61
CA THR A 7 -11.94 -0.83 -9.47
C THR A 7 -11.06 -0.14 -8.45
N SER A 8 -11.58 0.09 -7.24
CA SER A 8 -10.80 0.70 -6.17
C SER A 8 -9.80 -0.26 -5.55
N SER A 9 -8.62 0.26 -5.25
CA SER A 9 -7.50 -0.46 -4.67
C SER A 9 -7.43 -0.29 -3.15
N LEU A 10 -6.69 -1.18 -2.49
CA LEU A 10 -6.37 -1.01 -1.06
C LEU A 10 -5.64 0.32 -0.77
N SER A 11 -4.89 0.86 -1.74
CA SER A 11 -4.06 2.06 -1.57
C SER A 11 -4.89 3.35 -1.58
N ASP A 12 -6.10 3.32 -2.14
CA ASP A 12 -6.96 4.50 -2.28
C ASP A 12 -7.62 4.92 -0.96
N TYR A 13 -7.54 4.07 0.06
CA TYR A 13 -8.22 4.27 1.35
C TYR A 13 -7.24 4.37 2.51
N HIS A 14 -7.61 5.19 3.50
CA HIS A 14 -6.85 5.28 4.74
C HIS A 14 -6.87 3.93 5.48
N ARG A 15 -5.67 3.41 5.78
CA ARG A 15 -5.47 2.11 6.42
C ARG A 15 -5.30 2.26 7.93
N LEU A 16 -5.98 1.41 8.70
CA LEU A 16 -5.75 1.24 10.12
C LEU A 16 -5.20 -0.17 10.38
N SER A 17 -3.91 -0.24 10.72
CA SER A 17 -3.23 -1.50 10.99
C SER A 17 -3.23 -1.80 12.49
N ILE A 18 -3.43 -3.06 12.85
CA ILE A 18 -3.34 -3.47 14.25
C ILE A 18 -1.93 -3.32 14.82
N SER A 19 -0.92 -3.32 13.95
CA SER A 19 0.47 -3.07 14.33
C SER A 19 0.68 -1.67 14.91
N THR A 20 -0.15 -0.69 14.53
CA THR A 20 -0.09 0.68 15.07
C THR A 20 -0.37 0.71 16.57
N TYR A 21 -1.14 -0.25 17.08
CA TYR A 21 -1.52 -0.35 18.49
C TYR A 21 -0.72 -1.40 19.26
N ARG A 22 0.39 -1.91 18.69
CA ARG A 22 1.16 -3.01 19.28
C ARG A 22 1.53 -2.74 20.74
N ASP A 23 2.01 -1.54 21.05
CA ASP A 23 2.49 -1.19 22.40
C ASP A 23 1.33 -1.05 23.39
N GLN A 24 0.21 -0.47 22.95
CA GLN A 24 -1.00 -0.39 23.77
C GLN A 24 -1.56 -1.78 24.09
N LEU A 25 -1.60 -2.67 23.09
CA LEU A 25 -2.11 -4.04 23.25
C LEU A 25 -1.23 -4.88 24.16
N ARG A 26 0.10 -4.70 24.11
CA ARG A 26 1.05 -5.34 25.02
C ARG A 26 0.84 -4.93 26.48
N LYS A 27 0.64 -3.63 26.74
CA LYS A 27 0.43 -3.12 28.11
C LYS A 27 -0.90 -3.52 28.70
N SER A 28 -1.95 -3.61 27.87
CA SER A 28 -3.31 -3.83 28.34
C SER A 28 -3.70 -5.31 28.47
N GLY A 29 -2.98 -6.25 27.82
CA GLY A 29 -3.07 -7.72 27.97
C GLY A 29 -4.40 -8.37 27.58
N LYS A 30 -5.53 -7.68 27.80
CA LYS A 30 -6.93 -8.12 27.64
C LYS A 30 -7.82 -7.01 27.04
N ALA A 31 -7.26 -6.04 26.32
CA ALA A 31 -8.07 -5.01 25.67
C ALA A 31 -9.08 -5.66 24.70
N SER A 32 -10.37 -5.46 24.96
CA SER A 32 -11.48 -5.97 24.14
C SER A 32 -11.84 -5.03 22.99
N SER A 33 -11.43 -3.75 23.05
CA SER A 33 -11.65 -2.78 21.98
C SER A 33 -10.62 -1.66 21.98
N ILE A 34 -10.51 -0.96 20.85
CA ILE A 34 -9.76 0.30 20.71
C ILE A 34 -10.70 1.39 20.23
N ASP A 35 -10.67 2.55 20.88
CA ASP A 35 -11.39 3.72 20.43
C ASP A 35 -10.68 4.38 19.25
N VAL A 36 -11.46 4.69 18.22
CA VAL A 36 -11.00 5.50 17.10
C VAL A 36 -11.78 6.80 17.06
N ALA A 37 -11.07 7.89 16.77
CA ALA A 37 -11.65 9.21 16.57
C ALA A 37 -11.05 9.84 15.30
N TYR A 38 -11.89 10.31 14.39
CA TYR A 38 -11.46 11.02 13.18
C TYR A 38 -12.59 11.84 12.57
N SER A 39 -12.23 12.83 11.75
CA SER A 39 -13.18 13.54 10.88
C SER A 39 -13.10 12.97 9.45
N TYR A 40 -14.25 12.89 8.78
CA TYR A 40 -14.37 12.45 7.38
C TYR A 40 -15.53 13.17 6.71
N HIS A 41 -15.24 13.93 5.63
CA HIS A 41 -16.18 14.83 4.95
C HIS A 41 -16.99 15.72 5.91
N GLY A 42 -16.31 16.38 6.84
CA GLY A 42 -16.94 17.31 7.80
C GLY A 42 -17.74 16.64 8.93
N LYS A 43 -17.85 15.29 8.94
CA LYS A 43 -18.51 14.55 10.02
C LYS A 43 -17.48 13.95 10.97
N SER A 44 -17.67 14.14 12.26
CA SER A 44 -16.86 13.53 13.31
C SER A 44 -17.34 12.13 13.64
N TYR A 45 -16.41 11.19 13.69
CA TYR A 45 -16.65 9.79 14.05
C TYR A 45 -15.86 9.47 15.31
N ARG A 46 -16.55 8.89 16.31
CA ARG A 46 -15.92 8.32 17.51
C ARG A 46 -16.63 7.02 17.87
N TYR A 47 -15.91 5.91 17.88
CA TYR A 47 -16.47 4.62 18.26
C TYR A 47 -15.40 3.59 18.60
N PRO A 48 -15.73 2.55 19.38
CA PRO A 48 -14.84 1.43 19.62
C PRO A 48 -14.81 0.47 18.43
N ILE A 49 -13.63 -0.04 18.13
CA ILE A 49 -13.39 -1.19 17.25
C ILE A 49 -13.07 -2.39 18.13
N GLN A 50 -13.88 -3.43 18.01
CA GLN A 50 -13.74 -4.65 18.78
C GLN A 50 -12.47 -5.43 18.40
N LEU A 51 -11.88 -6.10 19.38
CA LEU A 51 -10.67 -6.88 19.26
C LEU A 51 -10.92 -8.33 19.63
N THR A 52 -10.09 -9.20 19.07
CA THR A 52 -9.99 -10.59 19.50
C THR A 52 -8.55 -11.06 19.41
N THR A 53 -8.24 -12.18 20.05
CA THR A 53 -6.92 -12.79 20.04
C THR A 53 -7.00 -14.22 19.54
N THR A 54 -5.89 -14.69 18.98
CA THR A 54 -5.68 -16.10 18.67
C THR A 54 -4.32 -16.53 19.18
N ALA A 55 -4.22 -17.74 19.71
CA ALA A 55 -2.94 -18.37 20.05
C ALA A 55 -2.26 -18.89 18.76
N PRO A 56 -1.07 -18.38 18.38
CA PRO A 56 -0.28 -18.94 17.29
C PRO A 56 0.45 -20.22 17.72
N HIS A 57 0.86 -21.05 16.75
CA HIS A 57 1.62 -22.29 17.02
C HIS A 57 2.98 -22.05 17.71
N TYR A 58 3.63 -20.91 17.47
CA TYR A 58 4.94 -20.55 18.05
C TYR A 58 4.82 -19.72 19.34
N GLY A 59 3.68 -19.78 20.02
CA GLY A 59 3.41 -19.03 21.25
C GLY A 59 3.04 -17.55 21.03
N GLY A 60 2.71 -16.88 22.15
CA GLY A 60 2.25 -15.50 22.17
C GLY A 60 0.77 -15.31 21.84
N LEU A 61 0.36 -14.05 21.70
CA LEU A 61 -1.00 -13.67 21.29
C LEU A 61 -0.96 -12.86 20.01
N ARG A 62 -1.77 -13.27 19.03
CA ARG A 62 -2.01 -12.47 17.82
C ARG A 62 -3.33 -11.74 17.96
N HIS A 63 -3.26 -10.42 18.07
CA HIS A 63 -4.42 -9.56 18.09
C HIS A 63 -5.00 -9.37 16.68
N TRP A 64 -6.33 -9.24 16.63
CA TRP A 64 -7.11 -8.99 15.43
C TRP A 64 -8.17 -7.92 15.71
N PHE A 65 -8.47 -7.09 14.73
CA PHE A 65 -9.71 -6.33 14.72
C PHE A 65 -10.88 -7.24 14.32
N ILE A 66 -12.05 -6.97 14.88
CA ILE A 66 -13.32 -7.50 14.39
C ILE A 66 -13.96 -6.45 13.48
N CYS A 67 -14.20 -6.82 12.23
CA CYS A 67 -14.87 -5.94 11.29
C CYS A 67 -16.33 -5.70 11.71
N ARG A 68 -16.73 -4.44 11.86
CA ARG A 68 -18.12 -4.07 12.25
C ARG A 68 -19.20 -4.51 11.26
N SER A 69 -18.84 -4.70 9.99
CA SER A 69 -19.81 -5.05 8.93
C SER A 69 -20.01 -6.56 8.76
N CYS A 70 -18.96 -7.38 8.91
CA CYS A 70 -19.06 -8.82 8.68
C CYS A 70 -18.60 -9.68 9.85
N SER A 71 -18.22 -9.07 10.98
CA SER A 71 -17.72 -9.72 12.20
C SER A 71 -16.50 -10.62 12.00
N LYS A 72 -15.85 -10.59 10.83
CA LYS A 72 -14.64 -11.37 10.54
C LYS A 72 -13.40 -10.66 11.09
N ARG A 73 -12.42 -11.47 11.47
CA ARG A 73 -11.08 -11.03 11.90
C ARG A 73 -10.31 -10.37 10.76
N ALA A 74 -9.68 -9.23 11.04
CA ALA A 74 -8.81 -8.53 10.11
C ALA A 74 -7.62 -7.90 10.83
N SER A 75 -6.44 -7.93 10.22
CA SER A 75 -5.25 -7.22 10.73
C SER A 75 -5.21 -5.76 10.29
N VAL A 76 -5.95 -5.42 9.23
CA VAL A 76 -6.05 -4.07 8.66
C VAL A 76 -7.51 -3.78 8.33
N LEU A 77 -7.97 -2.59 8.72
CA LEU A 77 -9.24 -2.01 8.31
C LEU A 77 -9.00 -0.80 7.42
N TYR A 78 -9.97 -0.49 6.56
CA TYR A 78 -9.93 0.60 5.58
C TYR A 78 -11.09 1.54 5.82
N ARG A 79 -10.85 2.85 5.67
CA ARG A 79 -11.83 3.91 5.96
C ARG A 79 -12.63 4.29 4.71
N LYS A 80 -13.95 4.10 4.74
CA LYS A 80 -14.93 4.68 3.78
C LYS A 80 -16.14 5.17 4.57
N GLY A 81 -15.97 6.25 5.32
CA GLY A 81 -16.93 6.64 6.37
C GLY A 81 -16.66 5.94 7.69
N THR A 82 -16.78 4.60 7.72
CA THR A 82 -16.38 3.74 8.84
C THR A 82 -15.20 2.84 8.49
N TYR A 83 -14.53 2.28 9.50
CA TYR A 83 -13.47 1.28 9.34
C TYR A 83 -14.07 -0.11 9.12
N VAL A 84 -13.82 -0.69 7.95
CA VAL A 84 -14.29 -2.02 7.57
C VAL A 84 -13.17 -2.82 6.89
N CYS A 85 -13.32 -4.14 6.79
CA CYS A 85 -12.28 -4.99 6.21
C CYS A 85 -12.28 -4.92 4.68
N ARG A 86 -11.16 -5.33 4.06
CA ARG A 86 -11.02 -5.35 2.59
C ARG A 86 -12.13 -6.10 1.86
N ARG A 87 -12.64 -7.18 2.48
CA ARG A 87 -13.66 -8.06 1.88
C ARG A 87 -15.01 -7.35 1.81
N CYS A 88 -15.39 -6.61 2.85
CA CYS A 88 -16.61 -5.80 2.84
C CYS A 88 -16.57 -4.70 1.79
N MET A 89 -15.39 -4.11 1.58
CA MET A 89 -15.19 -3.08 0.57
C MET A 89 -14.92 -3.62 -0.84
N ARG A 90 -14.80 -4.95 -1.00
CA ARG A 90 -14.46 -5.63 -2.27
C ARG A 90 -13.18 -5.07 -2.92
N LEU A 91 -12.20 -4.69 -2.11
CA LEU A 91 -10.96 -4.08 -2.58
C LEU A 91 -10.01 -5.12 -3.16
N GLY A 92 -9.54 -4.84 -4.38
CA GLY A 92 -8.46 -5.58 -5.02
C GLY A 92 -7.08 -5.10 -4.56
N TYR A 93 -6.06 -5.95 -4.72
CA TYR A 93 -4.68 -5.51 -4.55
C TYR A 93 -4.27 -4.60 -5.71
N GLN A 94 -3.50 -3.55 -5.45
CA GLN A 94 -3.02 -2.65 -6.51
C GLN A 94 -2.28 -3.41 -7.62
N SER A 95 -1.49 -4.43 -7.27
CA SER A 95 -0.79 -5.27 -8.23
C SER A 95 -1.71 -6.07 -9.18
N GLN A 96 -2.95 -6.34 -8.78
CA GLN A 96 -3.95 -6.99 -9.63
C GLN A 96 -4.59 -6.01 -10.61
N LEU A 97 -4.52 -4.70 -10.31
CA LEU A 97 -5.05 -3.63 -11.15
C LEU A 97 -3.99 -3.06 -12.11
N GLN A 98 -2.70 -3.27 -11.80
CA GLN A 98 -1.59 -2.84 -12.65
C GLN A 98 -1.65 -3.47 -14.04
N THR A 99 -1.78 -2.61 -15.05
CA THR A 99 -1.62 -2.96 -16.45
C THR A 99 -0.15 -3.19 -16.81
N PRO A 100 0.16 -3.81 -17.96
CA PRO A 100 1.54 -3.94 -18.43
C PRO A 100 2.28 -2.59 -18.53
N ILE A 101 1.55 -1.53 -18.91
CA ILE A 101 2.07 -0.16 -19.03
C ILE A 101 2.39 0.41 -17.63
N ASP A 102 1.49 0.24 -16.65
CA ASP A 102 1.75 0.69 -15.26
C ASP A 102 3.02 0.05 -14.70
N ARG A 103 3.23 -1.25 -14.97
CA ARG A 103 4.44 -1.96 -14.54
C ARG A 103 5.71 -1.40 -15.19
N GLN A 104 5.62 -0.96 -16.44
CA GLN A 104 6.76 -0.32 -17.12
C GLN A 104 7.07 1.05 -16.49
N PHE A 105 6.05 1.86 -16.20
CA PHE A 105 6.23 3.12 -15.49
C PHE A 105 6.79 2.97 -14.07
N ASP A 106 6.31 1.98 -13.31
CA ASP A 106 6.81 1.67 -11.97
C ASP A 106 8.28 1.25 -12.02
N ARG A 107 8.65 0.41 -13.00
CA ARG A 107 10.03 -0.03 -13.21
C ARG A 107 10.94 1.14 -13.59
N LEU A 108 10.49 2.01 -14.49
CA LEU A 108 11.22 3.23 -14.87
C LEU A 108 11.41 4.14 -13.66
N SER A 109 10.37 4.34 -12.85
CA SER A 109 10.43 5.15 -11.63
C SER A 109 11.37 4.57 -10.57
N ALA A 110 11.43 3.24 -10.45
CA ALA A 110 12.36 2.55 -9.57
C ALA A 110 13.82 2.74 -10.03
N ILE A 111 14.09 2.65 -11.33
CA ILE A 111 15.42 2.93 -11.91
C ILE A 111 15.82 4.38 -11.63
N ARG A 112 14.94 5.34 -11.93
CA ARG A 112 15.20 6.77 -11.68
C ARG A 112 15.44 7.06 -10.21
N THR A 113 14.67 6.45 -9.31
CA THR A 113 14.89 6.57 -7.85
C THR A 113 16.25 6.02 -7.45
N ARG A 114 16.67 4.88 -8.01
CA ARG A 114 17.99 4.28 -7.73
C ARG A 114 19.15 5.11 -8.28
N LEU A 115 18.90 5.85 -9.36
CA LEU A 115 19.83 6.82 -9.94
C LEU A 115 19.74 8.20 -9.24
N GLU A 116 18.93 8.34 -8.18
CA GLU A 116 18.71 9.62 -7.49
C GLU A 116 18.17 10.73 -8.42
N TRP A 117 17.52 10.33 -9.52
CA TRP A 117 16.90 11.23 -10.47
C TRP A 117 15.46 11.53 -10.08
N GLN A 118 14.98 12.70 -10.48
CA GLN A 118 13.56 13.06 -10.34
C GLN A 118 12.69 12.00 -11.04
N ARG A 119 11.66 11.50 -10.34
CA ARG A 119 10.75 10.49 -10.87
C ARG A 119 9.88 11.06 -11.99
N GLY A 120 9.50 10.20 -12.94
CA GLY A 120 8.62 10.53 -14.07
C GLY A 120 9.35 10.44 -15.41
N VAL A 121 8.65 9.89 -16.40
CA VAL A 121 9.15 9.68 -17.77
C VAL A 121 9.48 10.98 -18.51
N ALA A 122 8.76 12.06 -18.22
CA ALA A 122 8.92 13.36 -18.88
C ALA A 122 10.14 14.16 -18.38
N HIS A 123 10.82 13.71 -17.33
CA HIS A 123 11.99 14.39 -16.80
C HIS A 123 13.26 13.90 -17.50
N GLY A 124 14.18 14.83 -17.77
CA GLY A 124 15.45 14.55 -18.42
C GLY A 124 16.37 13.57 -17.65
N ILE A 125 17.46 13.19 -18.30
CA ILE A 125 18.51 12.33 -17.78
C ILE A 125 19.36 13.12 -16.77
N GLY A 126 19.61 12.54 -15.58
CA GLY A 126 20.45 13.14 -14.55
C GLY A 126 21.90 12.66 -14.60
N LYS A 127 22.72 13.09 -13.62
CA LYS A 127 24.11 12.62 -13.48
C LYS A 127 24.17 11.28 -12.72
N ARG A 128 25.26 10.53 -12.90
CA ARG A 128 25.54 9.33 -12.10
C ARG A 128 25.67 9.68 -10.61
N PRO A 129 25.00 8.94 -9.70
CA PRO A 129 25.19 9.09 -8.26
C PRO A 129 26.63 8.85 -7.81
N LYS A 130 27.06 9.61 -6.80
CA LYS A 130 28.38 9.41 -6.18
C LYS A 130 28.44 8.03 -5.52
N GLY A 131 29.51 7.29 -5.74
CA GLY A 131 29.70 5.95 -5.18
C GLY A 131 29.04 4.81 -5.96
N MET A 132 28.26 5.09 -7.01
CA MET A 132 27.71 4.04 -7.87
C MET A 132 28.77 3.56 -8.89
N HIS A 133 29.03 2.25 -8.92
CA HIS A 133 29.95 1.65 -9.89
C HIS A 133 29.51 1.92 -11.34
N HIS A 134 30.46 2.17 -12.24
CA HIS A 134 30.19 2.56 -13.64
C HIS A 134 29.35 1.53 -14.37
N SER A 135 29.69 0.23 -14.24
CA SER A 135 28.92 -0.84 -14.88
C SER A 135 27.47 -0.94 -14.37
N THR A 136 27.22 -0.64 -13.09
CA THR A 136 25.86 -0.61 -12.55
C THR A 136 25.07 0.55 -13.13
N TYR A 137 25.71 1.72 -13.24
CA TYR A 137 25.11 2.91 -13.84
C TYR A 137 24.75 2.68 -15.31
N GLU A 138 25.68 2.19 -16.11
CA GLU A 138 25.45 1.89 -17.54
C GLU A 138 24.34 0.86 -17.75
N ARG A 139 24.30 -0.19 -16.92
CA ARG A 139 23.22 -1.19 -16.96
C ARG A 139 21.86 -0.57 -16.65
N LEU A 140 21.78 0.30 -15.65
CA LEU A 140 20.54 0.99 -15.28
C LEU A 140 20.07 1.96 -16.37
N ILE A 141 20.99 2.70 -17.00
CA ILE A 141 20.66 3.56 -18.15
C ILE A 141 20.18 2.75 -19.34
N SER A 142 20.90 1.70 -19.71
CA SER A 142 20.52 0.83 -20.82
C SER A 142 19.11 0.23 -20.62
N GLU A 143 18.76 -0.10 -19.38
CA GLU A 143 17.43 -0.56 -19.02
C GLU A 143 16.38 0.57 -19.07
N HIS A 144 16.72 1.76 -18.56
CA HIS A 144 15.88 2.96 -18.63
C HIS A 144 15.52 3.31 -20.07
N ASP A 145 16.48 3.34 -20.97
CA ASP A 145 16.29 3.76 -22.36
C ASP A 145 15.44 2.76 -23.13
N ARG A 146 15.67 1.45 -22.92
CA ARG A 146 14.82 0.38 -23.47
C ARG A 146 13.38 0.48 -23.00
N LEU A 147 13.15 0.82 -21.74
CA LEU A 147 11.79 0.98 -21.20
C LEU A 147 11.14 2.25 -21.74
N THR A 148 11.89 3.33 -21.86
CA THR A 148 11.42 4.61 -22.42
C THR A 148 11.04 4.47 -23.88
N ASP A 149 11.86 3.82 -24.71
CA ASP A 149 11.55 3.54 -26.11
C ASP A 149 10.29 2.68 -26.27
N LYS A 150 10.14 1.62 -25.45
CA LYS A 150 8.92 0.80 -25.43
C LYS A 150 7.68 1.62 -25.08
N LEU A 151 7.77 2.51 -24.09
CA LEU A 151 6.67 3.38 -23.70
C LEU A 151 6.32 4.35 -24.83
N ILE A 152 7.31 5.06 -25.40
CA ILE A 152 7.10 5.99 -26.52
C ILE A 152 6.36 5.29 -27.67
N ARG A 153 6.82 4.12 -28.10
CA ARG A 153 6.18 3.32 -29.17
C ARG A 153 4.78 2.81 -28.83
N THR A 154 4.44 2.72 -27.54
CA THR A 154 3.10 2.28 -27.11
C THR A 154 2.11 3.44 -27.14
N PHE A 155 2.59 4.69 -27.04
CA PHE A 155 1.76 5.90 -26.96
C PHE A 155 1.75 6.74 -28.25
N TYR A 156 2.70 6.53 -29.16
CA TYR A 156 2.82 7.17 -30.48
C TYR A 156 2.93 6.12 -31.58
#